data_AF-A0AA43D3N8-F1
#
_entry.id   AF-A0AA43D3N8-F1
#
_cell.length_a   1.000
_cell.length_b   1.000
_cell.length_c   1.000
_cell.angle_alpha   90.00
_cell.angle_beta   90.00
_cell.angle_gamma   90.00
#
_symmetry.space_group_name_H-M   'P 1'
#
loop_
_entity.id
_entity.type
_entity.pdbx_description
1 polymer ?
#
loop_
_entity_poly.entity_id
_entity_poly.type
_entity_poly.pdbx_seq_one_letter_code
_entity_poly.pdbx_strand_id
1 'polypeptide(L)' 'MEVKSVAVIGAGTMGNGIAQVIAASGTAVIMTDINDAGLKRGLDA' A
#
# COMPACT_ATOMS: atom_id res chain seq x y z
N MET A 1 3.39 -17.22 -13.97
CA MET A 1 3.90 -16.72 -12.66
C MET A 1 2.74 -15.99 -12.02
N GLU A 2 2.37 -16.35 -10.78
CA GLU A 2 1.23 -15.77 -10.08
C GLU A 2 1.74 -14.87 -8.94
N VAL A 3 1.30 -13.62 -8.89
CA VAL A 3 1.66 -12.68 -7.83
C VAL A 3 0.72 -12.88 -6.66
N LYS A 4 1.24 -13.44 -5.56
CA LYS A 4 0.44 -13.72 -4.36
C LYS A 4 0.21 -12.48 -3.49
N SER A 5 1.18 -11.57 -3.46
CA SER A 5 1.12 -10.34 -2.67
C SER A 5 2.11 -9.30 -3.19
N VAL A 6 1.83 -8.02 -2.96
CA VAL A 6 2.70 -6.90 -3.29
C VAL A 6 3.05 -6.10 -2.03
N ALA A 7 4.31 -5.70 -1.91
CA ALA A 7 4.75 -4.75 -0.89
C ALA A 7 4.87 -3.35 -1.49
N VAL A 8 4.27 -2.35 -0.83
CA VAL A 8 4.38 -0.93 -1.18
C VAL A 8 5.22 -0.23 -0.10
N ILE A 9 6.36 0.32 -0.51
CA ILE A 9 7.29 1.03 0.37
C ILE A 9 7.00 2.54 0.28
N GLY A 10 6.50 3.11 1.36
CA GLY A 10 6.02 4.49 1.46
C GLY A 10 4.48 4.56 1.39
N ALA A 11 3.89 5.28 2.33
CA ALA A 11 2.45 5.49 2.50
C ALA A 11 2.01 6.92 2.15
N GLY A 12 2.84 7.67 1.39
CA GLY A 12 2.47 8.97 0.82
C GLY A 12 1.42 8.84 -0.30
N THR A 13 1.08 9.96 -0.96
CA THR A 13 0.01 10.01 -1.98
C THR A 13 0.16 8.95 -3.07
N MET A 14 1.37 8.75 -3.61
CA MET A 14 1.60 7.71 -4.62
C MET A 14 1.49 6.29 -4.04
N GLY A 15 2.01 6.08 -2.83
CA GLY A 15 1.97 4.78 -2.16
C GLY A 15 0.54 4.31 -1.88
N ASN A 16 -0.31 5.21 -1.38
CA ASN A 16 -1.74 4.93 -1.21
C ASN A 16 -2.40 4.58 -2.55
N GLY A 17 -2.22 5.41 -3.59
CA GLY A 17 -2.82 5.15 -4.90
C GLY A 17 -2.39 3.81 -5.53
N ILE A 18 -1.11 3.46 -5.42
CA ILE A 18 -0.59 2.15 -5.88
C ILE A 18 -1.24 1.02 -5.08
N ALA A 19 -1.26 1.11 -3.76
CA ALA A 19 -1.86 0.11 -2.90
C ALA A 19 -3.35 -0.07 -3.19
N GLN A 20 -4.08 1.03 -3.42
CA GLN A 20 -5.50 1.02 -3.74
C GLN A 20 -5.78 0.28 -5.05
N VAL A 21 -5.05 0.61 -6.13
CA VAL A 21 -5.26 -0.04 -7.44
C VAL A 21 -4.95 -1.53 -7.37
N ILE A 22 -3.88 -1.92 -6.69
CA ILE A 22 -3.49 -3.33 -6.56
C ILE A 22 -4.49 -4.09 -5.67
N ALA A 23 -4.91 -3.51 -4.53
CA ALA A 23 -5.91 -4.12 -3.67
C ALA A 23 -7.26 -4.27 -4.40
N ALA A 24 -7.67 -3.28 -5.19
CA ALA A 24 -8.88 -3.33 -6.01
C ALA A 24 -8.81 -4.42 -7.11
N SER A 25 -7.61 -4.80 -7.56
CA SER A 25 -7.42 -5.94 -8.46
C SER A 25 -7.55 -7.31 -7.79
N GLY A 26 -7.74 -7.36 -6.46
CA GLY A 26 -7.85 -8.60 -5.68
C GLY A 26 -6.50 -9.17 -5.21
N THR A 27 -5.40 -8.45 -5.40
CA THR A 27 -4.08 -8.87 -4.92
C THR A 27 -3.83 -8.35 -3.51
N ALA A 28 -3.32 -9.20 -2.61
CA ALA A 28 -2.99 -8.78 -1.26
C ALA A 28 -1.86 -7.73 -1.26
N VAL A 29 -2.03 -6.64 -0.50
CA VAL A 29 -1.04 -5.56 -0.39
C VAL A 29 -0.55 -5.42 1.04
N ILE A 30 0.76 -5.30 1.21
CA ILE A 30 1.41 -4.95 2.46
C ILE A 30 2.03 -3.57 2.27
N MET A 31 1.62 -2.59 3.08
CA MET A 31 2.19 -1.25 3.05
C MET A 31 3.15 -1.07 4.24
N THR A 32 4.28 -0.40 4.00
CA THR A 32 5.24 -0.05 5.04
C THR A 32 5.68 1.41 4.88
N ASP A 33 5.89 2.09 5.99
CA ASP A 33 6.50 3.42 6.04
C ASP A 33 7.51 3.47 7.19
N ILE A 34 8.30 4.54 7.29
CA ILE A 34 9.34 4.71 8.32
C ILE A 34 8.76 4.87 9.73
N ASN A 35 7.50 5.27 9.84
CA ASN A 35 6.80 5.42 11.11
C ASN A 35 5.29 5.20 10.97
N ASP A 36 4.64 4.99 12.11
CA ASP A 36 3.19 4.73 12.18
C ASP A 36 2.35 5.93 11.72
N ALA A 37 2.86 7.16 11.85
CA ALA A 37 2.15 8.36 11.42
C ALA A 37 1.99 8.41 9.88
N GLY A 38 3.05 8.02 9.15
CA GLY A 38 3.01 7.88 7.70
C GLY A 38 2.03 6.79 7.27
N LEU A 39 2.11 5.62 7.90
CA LEU A 39 1.18 4.51 7.66
C LEU A 39 -0.28 4.92 7.89
N LYS A 40 -0.58 5.51 9.05
CA LYS A 40 -1.93 5.96 9.39
C LYS A 40 -2.45 6.97 8.37
N ARG A 41 -1.62 7.93 7.96
CA ARG A 41 -1.99 8.90 6.92
C ARG A 41 -2.30 8.22 5.59
N GLY A 42 -1.52 7.23 5.17
CA GLY A 42 -1.75 6.53 3.91
C GLY A 42 -3.00 5.64 3.93
N LEU A 43 -3.36 5.08 5.09
CA LEU A 43 -4.55 4.25 5.26
C LEU A 43 -5.84 5.06 5.42
N ASP A 44 -5.77 6.25 6.01
CA ASP A 44 -6.92 7.13 6.24
C ASP A 44 -7.25 8.05 5.04
N ALA A 45 -6.40 8.07 4.01
CA ALA A 45 -6.45 8.99 2.87
C ALA A 45 -7.36 8.54 1.72
#